data_AF-A0A940VG21-F1
#
_entry.id   AF-A0A940VG21-F1
#
_cell.length_a   1.000
_cell.length_b   1.000
_cell.length_c   1.000
_cell.angle_alpha   90.00
_cell.angle_beta   90.00
_cell.angle_gamma   90.00
#
_symmetry.space_group_name_H-M   'P 1'
#
loop_
_entity.id
_entity.type
_entity.pdbx_description
1 polymer ?
#
loop_
_entity_poly.entity_id
_entity_poly.type
_entity_poly.pdbx_seq_one_letter_code
_entity_poly.pdbx_strand_id
1 'polypeptide(L)' 'MKWITVSRKMGTHGSDIAKRVASELGYRFYDTEAINQMAQELGVLDSIRQVDGKTPPLLQRIFSDRPA' A
#
# COMPACT_ATOMS: atom_id res chain seq x y z
N MET A 1 1.37 6.89 -18.29
CA MET A 1 1.79 5.64 -17.59
C MET A 1 0.56 5.02 -16.97
N LYS A 2 0.30 3.73 -17.16
CA LYS A 2 -0.83 3.03 -16.53
C LYS A 2 -0.29 2.13 -15.40
N TRP A 3 -1.04 1.99 -14.32
CA TRP A 3 -0.69 1.17 -13.16
C TRP A 3 -1.82 0.19 -12.87
N ILE A 4 -1.47 -0.99 -12.36
CA ILE A 4 -2.43 -2.01 -11.93
C ILE A 4 -2.14 -2.29 -10.46
N THR A 5 -3.15 -2.14 -9.61
CA THR A 5 -3.08 -2.52 -8.19
C THR A 5 -3.89 -3.80 -7.98
N VAL A 6 -3.32 -4.75 -7.23
CA VAL A 6 -3.96 -6.04 -6.97
C VAL A 6 -4.13 -6.22 -5.46
N SER A 7 -5.38 -6.20 -5.00
CA SER A 7 -5.75 -6.63 -3.65
C SER A 7 -6.21 -8.09 -3.68
N ARG A 8 -5.96 -8.81 -2.58
CA ARG A 8 -6.22 -10.25 -2.48
C ARG A 8 -6.48 -10.63 -1.03
N LYS A 9 -7.29 -11.68 -0.82
CA LYS A 9 -7.43 -12.30 0.51
C LYS A 9 -6.25 -13.24 0.78
N MET A 10 -5.87 -13.36 2.04
CA MET A 10 -4.84 -14.32 2.48
C MET A 10 -5.25 -15.75 2.07
N GLY A 11 -4.28 -16.57 1.64
CA GLY A 11 -4.51 -17.96 1.24
C GLY A 11 -5.09 -18.18 -0.16
N THR A 12 -5.37 -17.12 -0.93
CA THR A 12 -5.93 -17.25 -2.30
C THR A 12 -4.89 -17.44 -3.40
N HIS A 13 -3.60 -17.48 -3.07
CA HIS A 13 -2.50 -17.47 -4.05
C HIS A 13 -2.54 -16.27 -5.01
N GLY A 14 -3.23 -15.18 -4.64
CA GLY A 14 -3.39 -13.99 -5.49
C GLY A 14 -2.06 -13.32 -5.85
N SER A 15 -1.02 -13.48 -5.04
CA SER A 15 0.34 -12.98 -5.35
C SER A 15 0.94 -13.67 -6.58
N ASP A 16 0.71 -14.98 -6.75
CA ASP A 16 1.26 -15.75 -7.87
C ASP A 16 0.55 -15.37 -9.18
N ILE A 17 -0.77 -15.18 -9.11
CA ILE A 17 -1.57 -14.67 -10.23
C ILE A 17 -1.09 -13.28 -10.63
N ALA A 18 -0.89 -12.37 -9.67
CA ALA A 18 -0.45 -11.01 -9.96
C ALA A 18 0.94 -10.97 -10.63
N LYS A 19 1.88 -11.80 -10.18
CA LYS A 19 3.21 -11.95 -10.81
C LYS A 19 3.09 -12.44 -12.25
N ARG A 20 2.23 -13.44 -12.50
CA ARG A 20 2.02 -14.01 -13.83
C ARG A 20 1.39 -13.00 -14.79
N VAL A 21 0.36 -12.28 -14.33
CA VAL A 21 -0.28 -11.20 -15.10
C VAL A 21 0.72 -10.10 -15.44
N ALA A 22 1.58 -9.70 -14.49
CA ALA A 22 2.60 -8.69 -14.76
C ALA A 22 3.59 -9.16 -15.84
N SER A 23 4.04 -10.42 -15.75
CA SER A 23 4.93 -11.02 -16.76
C SER A 23 4.29 -11.07 -18.14
N GLU A 24 3.05 -11.57 -18.24
CA GLU A 24 2.32 -11.72 -19.52
C GLU A 24 1.99 -10.36 -20.17
N LEU A 25 1.78 -9.31 -19.37
CA LEU A 25 1.51 -7.96 -19.85
C LEU A 25 2.78 -7.09 -20.02
N GLY A 26 3.96 -7.60 -19.67
CA GLY A 26 5.22 -6.84 -19.71
C GLY A 26 5.33 -5.72 -18.67
N TYR A 27 4.63 -5.84 -17.54
CA TYR A 27 4.72 -4.89 -16.42
C TYR A 27 5.81 -5.30 -15.43
N ARG A 28 6.47 -4.30 -14.83
CA ARG A 28 7.27 -4.53 -13.63
C ARG A 28 6.33 -4.83 -12.45
N PHE A 29 6.63 -5.89 -11.72
CA PHE A 29 5.91 -6.31 -10.54
C PHE A 29 6.61 -5.77 -9.28
N TYR A 30 5.84 -5.13 -8.40
CA TYR A 30 6.28 -4.67 -7.09
C TYR A 30 5.34 -5.24 -6.04
N ASP A 31 5.87 -6.01 -5.10
CA ASP A 31 5.09 -6.47 -3.95
C ASP A 31 5.15 -5.46 -2.80
N THR A 32 4.43 -5.78 -1.72
CA THR A 32 4.37 -4.95 -0.53
C THR A 32 5.74 -4.75 0.12
N GLU A 33 6.64 -5.73 0.06
CA GLU A 33 7.96 -5.64 0.68
C GLU A 33 8.86 -4.67 -0.12
N ALA A 34 8.90 -4.82 -1.44
CA ALA A 34 9.63 -3.92 -2.33
C ALA A 34 9.15 -2.47 -2.21
N ILE A 35 7.83 -2.26 -2.10
CA ILE A 35 7.25 -0.92 -1.91
C ILE A 35 7.67 -0.34 -0.55
N ASN A 36 7.62 -1.15 0.52
CA ASN A 36 8.00 -0.71 1.86
C ASN A 36 9.50 -0.39 1.97
N GLN A 37 10.36 -1.19 1.33
CA GLN A 37 11.79 -0.93 1.31
C GLN A 37 12.10 0.38 0.57
N MET A 38 11.51 0.59 -0.60
CA MET A 38 11.65 1.84 -1.35
C MET A 38 11.16 3.05 -0.54
N ALA A 39 10.02 2.90 0.15
CA ALA A 39 9.51 3.94 1.03
C ALA A 39 10.44 4.26 2.20
N GLN A 40 11.12 3.25 2.74
CA GLN A 40 12.13 3.43 3.79
C GLN A 40 13.36 4.18 3.27
N GLU A 41 13.87 3.78 2.11
CA GLU A 41 15.02 4.42 1.45
C GLU A 41 14.73 5.90 1.12
N LEU A 42 13.49 6.21 0.73
CA LEU A 42 13.04 7.56 0.45
C LEU A 42 12.66 8.37 1.71
N GLY A 43 12.69 7.77 2.90
CA GLY A 43 12.32 8.44 4.15
C GLY A 43 10.82 8.77 4.28
N VAL A 44 9.96 8.13 3.48
CA VAL A 44 8.50 8.40 3.43
C VAL A 44 7.64 7.29 4.04
N LEU A 45 8.27 6.24 4.57
CA LEU A 45 7.57 5.07 5.10
C LEU A 45 6.52 5.42 6.17
N ASP A 46 6.84 6.33 7.09
CA ASP A 46 5.93 6.73 8.16
C ASP A 46 4.74 7.56 7.64
N SER A 47 4.92 8.31 6.55
CA SER A 47 3.83 9.01 5.87
C SER A 47 2.90 8.04 5.16
N ILE A 48 3.44 7.01 4.50
CA ILE A 48 2.63 5.97 3.83
C ILE A 48 1.80 5.19 4.84
N ARG A 49 2.38 4.80 5.99
CA ARG A 49 1.67 4.11 7.07
C ARG A 49 0.52 4.90 7.68
N GLN A 50 0.60 6.23 7.68
CA GLN A 50 -0.49 7.10 8.13
C GLN A 50 -1.64 7.18 7.12
N VAL A 51 -1.32 7.10 5.82
CA VAL A 51 -2.31 7.15 4.74
C VAL A 51 -3.03 5.80 4.56
N ASP A 52 -2.37 4.69 4.87
CA ASP A 52 -2.89 3.31 4.71
C ASP A 52 -4.00 2.92 5.71
N GLY A 53 -4.71 3.90 6.28
CA GLY A 53 -5.97 3.68 6.97
C GLY A 53 -5.88 3.19 8.41
N LYS A 54 -4.75 3.36 9.10
CA LYS A 54 -4.80 3.31 10.58
C LYS A 54 -5.63 4.51 11.04
N THR A 55 -6.82 4.24 11.57
CA THR A 55 -7.67 5.23 12.25
C THR A 55 -6.76 6.14 13.09
N PRO A 56 -6.84 7.47 12.93
CA PRO A 56 -6.03 8.37 13.73
C PRO A 56 -6.18 8.00 15.20
N PRO A 57 -5.09 7.95 15.99
CA PRO A 57 -5.14 7.67 17.41
C PRO A 57 -6.26 8.47 18.07
N LEU A 58 -6.95 7.87 19.05
CA LEU A 58 -8.14 8.44 19.67
C LEU A 58 -7.95 9.91 20.08
N LEU A 59 -6.77 10.24 20.61
CA LEU A 59 -6.36 11.60 20.96
C LEU A 59 -6.37 12.55 19.75
N GLN A 60 -5.84 12.13 18.60
CA GLN A 60 -5.80 12.94 17.38
C GLN A 60 -7.19 13.21 16.78
N ARG A 61 -8.18 12.33 17.02
CA ARG A 61 -9.59 12.59 16.68
C ARG A 61 -10.26 13.58 17.64
N ILE A 62 -9.90 13.54 18.92
CA ILE A 62 -10.46 14.43 19.95
C ILE A 62 -9.89 15.85 19.81
N PHE A 63 -8.63 15.99 19.37
CA PHE A 63 -7.96 17.29 19.20
C PHE A 63 -8.01 17.84 17.76
N SER A 64 -8.63 17.14 16.82
CA SER A 64 -8.82 17.65 15.45
C SER A 64 -10.11 18.47 15.39
N ASP A 65 -10.02 19.75 15.77
CA ASP A 65 -11.08 20.73 15.55
C ASP A 65 -11.45 20.83 14.06
N ARG A 66 -12.54 20.15 13.68
CA ARG A 66 -13.34 20.52 12.51
C ARG A 66 -14.78 20.68 12.97
N PRO A 67 -15.43 21.83 12.72
CA PRO A 67 -16.82 22.02 13.09
C PRO A 67 -17.69 21.02 12.31
N ALA A 68 -18.72 20.51 12.99
CA ALA A 68 -19.76 19.65 12.45
C ALA A 68 -20.60 20.36 11.37
#